data_AF-A0A960A2P9-F1
#
_entry.id   AF-A0A960A2P9-F1
#
_cell.length_a   1.000
_cell.length_b   1.000
_cell.length_c   1.000
_cell.angle_alpha   90.00
_cell.angle_beta   90.00
_cell.angle_gamma   90.00
#
_symmetry.space_group_name_H-M   'P 1'
#
loop_
_entity.id
_entity.type
_entity.pdbx_description
1 polymer ?
#
loop_
_entity_poly.entity_id
_entity_poly.type
_entity_poly.pdbx_seq_one_letter_code
_entity_poly.pdbx_strand_id
1 'polypeptide(L)'
;MKLKVTVNQTEYEIDVEVEQEERPQLSPIVIGVNGGSNPIPTKASVSAVSSNAVVAPLAGSVARVLVADGDEIEAGQVLLV
;
A
#
# COMPACT_ATOMS: atom_id res chain seq x y z
N MET A 1 -28.90 -6.92 8.98
CA MET A 1 -29.33 -8.32 9.20
C MET A 1 -29.58 -8.51 10.69
N LYS A 2 -30.63 -9.24 11.08
CA LYS A 2 -30.95 -9.52 12.49
C LYS A 2 -30.19 -10.76 12.96
N LEU A 3 -29.26 -10.58 13.88
CA LEU A 3 -28.59 -11.71 14.54
C LEU A 3 -29.07 -11.81 15.99
N LYS A 4 -29.47 -13.02 16.38
CA LYS A 4 -29.77 -13.36 17.77
C LYS A 4 -28.49 -13.85 18.42
N VAL A 5 -27.97 -13.09 19.39
CA VAL A 5 -26.75 -13.43 20.12
C VAL A 5 -27.10 -13.56 21.60
N THR A 6 -26.75 -14.70 22.20
CA THR A 6 -26.95 -14.95 23.63
C THR A 6 -25.67 -14.60 24.38
N VAL A 7 -25.74 -13.64 25.31
CA VAL A 7 -24.62 -13.28 26.19
C VAL A 7 -25.09 -13.45 27.63
N ASN A 8 -24.35 -14.24 28.42
CA ASN A 8 -24.67 -14.50 29.83
C ASN A 8 -26.13 -14.97 30.06
N GLN A 9 -26.62 -15.88 29.20
CA GLN A 9 -28.00 -16.43 29.24
C GLN A 9 -29.13 -15.43 28.91
N THR A 10 -28.81 -14.22 28.46
CA THR A 10 -29.78 -13.23 27.97
C THR A 10 -29.68 -13.10 26.46
N GLU A 11 -30.80 -13.22 25.76
CA GLU A 11 -30.86 -13.06 24.29
C GLU A 11 -30.93 -11.58 23.90
N TYR A 12 -30.07 -11.19 22.96
CA TYR A 12 -30.05 -9.84 22.39
C TYR A 12 -30.25 -9.91 20.87
N GLU A 13 -31.17 -9.08 20.37
CA GLU A 13 -31.36 -8.86 18.93
C GLU A 13 -30.51 -7.66 18.50
N ILE A 14 -29.52 -7.92 17.65
CA ILE A 14 -28.65 -6.89 17.09
C ILE A 14 -29.06 -6.67 15.63
N ASP A 15 -29.50 -5.44 15.32
CA ASP A 15 -29.67 -4.99 13.94
C ASP A 15 -28.30 -4.53 13.42
N VAL A 16 -27.68 -5.37 12.60
CA VAL A 16 -26.41 -5.05 11.93
C VAL A 16 -26.72 -4.32 10.63
N GLU A 17 -26.49 -3.01 10.59
CA GLU A 17 -26.37 -2.27 9.33
C GLU A 17 -24.98 -2.49 8.77
N VAL A 18 -24.89 -3.14 7.60
CA VAL A 18 -23.65 -3.29 6.86
C VAL A 18 -23.67 -2.18 5.82
N GLU A 19 -22.90 -1.12 6.02
CA GLU A 19 -22.67 -0.13 4.96
C GLU A 19 -22.01 -0.85 3.79
N GLN A 20 -22.69 -0.79 2.65
CA GLN A 20 -22.19 -1.31 1.39
C GLN A 20 -21.02 -0.42 0.99
N GLU A 21 -19.80 -0.95 0.95
CA GLU A 21 -18.67 -0.25 0.32
C GLU A 21 -19.07 0.07 -1.13
N GLU A 22 -19.37 1.34 -1.38
CA GLU A 22 -19.53 1.90 -2.71
C GLU A 22 -18.18 1.76 -3.42
N ARG A 23 -17.98 0.64 -4.11
CA ARG A 23 -16.90 0.55 -5.08
C ARG A 23 -17.20 1.60 -6.15
N PRO A 24 -16.31 2.59 -6.34
CA PRO A 24 -16.50 3.55 -7.41
C PRO A 24 -16.51 2.77 -8.72
N GLN A 25 -17.68 2.71 -9.36
CA GLN A 25 -17.84 2.10 -10.67
C GLN A 25 -17.15 3.06 -11.65
N LEU A 26 -15.95 2.72 -12.10
CA LEU A 26 -15.24 3.48 -13.12
C LEU A 26 -16.06 3.45 -14.41
N SER A 27 -16.43 4.63 -14.91
CA SER A 27 -17.16 4.80 -16.16
C SER A 27 -16.41 4.17 -17.35
N PRO A 28 -17.10 3.62 -18.36
CA PRO A 28 -16.44 3.04 -19.52
C PRO A 28 -15.71 4.13 -20.31
N ILE A 29 -14.41 3.95 -20.50
CA ILE A 29 -13.56 4.83 -21.33
C ILE A 29 -13.92 4.58 -22.80
N VAL A 30 -14.45 5.60 -23.48
CA VAL A 30 -14.64 5.60 -24.93
C VAL A 30 -13.30 5.92 -25.58
N ILE A 31 -12.59 4.90 -26.06
CA ILE A 31 -11.35 5.06 -26.84
C ILE A 31 -11.75 5.37 -28.29
N GLY A 32 -12.07 6.63 -28.55
CA GLY A 32 -12.15 7.16 -29.91
C GLY A 32 -10.75 7.40 -30.44
N VAL A 33 -10.28 6.57 -31.38
CA VAL A 33 -9.07 6.89 -32.15
C VAL A 33 -9.44 8.04 -33.08
N ASN A 34 -8.96 9.23 -32.79
CA ASN A 34 -8.89 10.31 -33.77
C ASN A 34 -7.69 11.19 -33.46
N GLY A 35 -6.88 11.40 -34.50
CA GLY A 35 -5.57 12.02 -34.44
C GLY A 35 -5.59 13.40 -33.80
N GLY A 36 -4.70 13.58 -32.85
CA GLY A 36 -4.42 14.85 -32.20
C GLY A 36 -3.26 14.62 -31.24
N SER A 37 -2.18 15.36 -31.44
CA SER A 37 -1.02 15.39 -30.54
C SER A 37 -1.46 15.75 -29.12
N ASN A 38 -1.75 14.74 -28.30
CA ASN A 38 -1.91 14.91 -26.87
C ASN A 38 -0.66 14.32 -26.20
N PRO A 39 0.09 15.07 -25.39
CA PRO A 39 1.28 14.53 -24.74
C PRO A 39 0.83 13.37 -23.85
N ILE A 40 1.31 12.17 -24.14
CA ILE A 40 1.21 11.04 -23.22
C ILE A 40 1.87 11.49 -21.93
N PRO A 41 1.15 11.57 -20.79
CA PRO A 41 1.81 11.82 -19.52
C PRO A 41 2.66 10.60 -19.22
N THR A 42 3.97 10.69 -19.48
CA THR A 42 4.94 9.70 -19.02
C THR A 42 5.06 9.90 -17.51
N LYS A 43 4.05 9.43 -16.78
CA LYS A 43 4.09 9.37 -15.32
C LYS A 43 5.17 8.35 -14.96
N ALA A 44 6.40 8.82 -14.76
CA ALA A 44 7.43 8.04 -14.12
C ALA A 44 6.92 7.72 -12.71
N SER A 45 6.44 6.49 -12.52
CA SER A 45 6.10 5.95 -11.21
C SER A 45 7.42 5.70 -10.47
N VAL A 46 7.99 6.74 -9.87
CA VAL A 46 8.99 6.57 -8.83
C VAL A 46 8.26 5.98 -7.63
N SER A 47 8.61 4.74 -7.30
CA SER A 47 8.13 4.09 -6.08
C SER A 47 8.48 5.00 -4.90
N ALA A 48 7.50 5.28 -4.04
CA ALA A 48 7.68 6.13 -2.88
C ALA A 48 8.68 5.46 -1.93
N VAL A 49 9.96 5.76 -2.12
CA VAL A 49 11.02 5.44 -1.16
C VAL A 49 10.82 6.39 0.01
N SER A 50 10.68 5.85 1.23
CA SER A 50 10.62 6.69 2.42
C SER A 50 11.92 7.51 2.49
N SER A 51 11.84 8.73 3.03
CA SER A 51 12.99 9.66 3.09
C SER A 51 14.22 9.08 3.78
N ASN A 52 14.05 8.01 4.57
CA ASN A 52 15.09 7.34 5.32
C ASN A 52 15.35 5.89 4.89
N ALA A 53 14.80 5.43 3.76
CA ALA A 53 15.05 4.08 3.27
C ALA A 53 16.41 3.98 2.57
N VAL A 54 17.23 3.03 3.03
CA VAL A 54 18.48 2.64 2.39
C VAL A 54 18.18 1.59 1.33
N VAL A 55 18.47 1.90 0.06
CA VAL A 55 18.14 1.04 -1.08
C VAL A 55 19.42 0.48 -1.71
N ALA A 56 19.40 -0.81 -2.05
CA ALA A 56 20.50 -1.45 -2.76
C ALA A 56 20.60 -0.91 -4.21
N PRO A 57 21.77 -0.43 -4.66
CA PRO A 57 21.96 0.06 -6.03
C PRO A 57 21.92 -1.03 -7.10
N LEU A 58 22.25 -2.26 -6.73
CA LEU A 58 22.31 -3.42 -7.62
C LEU A 58 21.49 -4.57 -7.02
N ALA A 59 20.87 -5.37 -7.88
CA ALA A 59 20.17 -6.58 -7.46
C ALA A 59 21.17 -7.63 -6.92
N GLY A 60 20.84 -8.24 -5.78
CA GLY A 60 21.68 -9.20 -5.09
C GLY A 60 20.96 -9.83 -3.90
N SER A 61 21.72 -10.54 -3.06
CA SER A 61 21.24 -11.13 -1.81
C SER A 61 21.99 -10.54 -0.62
N VAL A 62 21.31 -10.37 0.51
CA VAL A 62 21.94 -9.91 1.76
C VAL A 62 22.61 -11.10 2.44
N ALA A 63 23.92 -11.05 2.63
CA ALA A 63 24.68 -12.04 3.38
C ALA A 63 24.59 -11.80 4.89
N ARG A 64 24.63 -10.54 5.35
CA ARG A 64 24.64 -10.19 6.78
C ARG A 64 24.34 -8.71 7.04
N VAL A 65 23.69 -8.44 8.17
CA VAL A 65 23.48 -7.08 8.72
C VAL A 65 24.50 -6.82 9.82
N LEU A 66 25.14 -5.66 9.80
CA LEU A 66 26.24 -5.28 10.70
C LEU A 66 25.80 -4.33 11.82
N VAL A 67 24.54 -3.88 11.81
CA VAL A 67 23.96 -2.93 12.75
C VAL A 67 22.78 -3.56 13.50
N ALA A 68 22.54 -3.10 14.72
CA ALA A 68 21.39 -3.46 15.53
C ALA A 68 20.31 -2.36 15.50
N ASP A 69 19.11 -2.70 15.97
CA ASP A 69 18.01 -1.75 16.09
C ASP A 69 18.35 -0.67 17.13
N GLY A 70 18.29 0.60 16.71
CA GLY A 70 18.58 1.76 17.57
C GLY A 70 20.03 2.21 17.56
N ASP A 71 20.92 1.57 16.80
CA ASP A 71 22.29 2.04 16.62
C ASP A 71 22.32 3.37 15.85
N GLU A 72 23.17 4.29 16.33
CA GLU A 72 23.46 5.53 15.62
C GLU A 72 24.45 5.24 14.48
N ILE A 73 24.15 5.74 13.28
CA ILE A 73 24.94 5.50 12.06
C ILE A 73 25.37 6.80 11.40
N GLU A 74 26.54 6.79 10.77
CA GLU A 74 27.09 7.94 10.05
C GLU A 74 27.00 7.78 8.53
N ALA A 75 27.08 8.89 7.80
CA ALA A 75 27.07 8.88 6.34
C ALA A 75 28.29 8.12 5.78
N GLY A 76 28.03 7.11 4.94
CA GLY A 76 29.07 6.29 4.33
C GLY A 76 29.45 5.03 5.13
N GLN A 77 28.83 4.81 6.29
CA GLN A 77 29.00 3.58 7.07
C GLN A 77 28.38 2.37 6.35
N VAL A 78 29.06 1.23 6.41
CA VAL A 78 28.57 -0.04 5.85
C VAL A 78 27.57 -0.67 6.81
N LEU A 79 26.31 -0.78 6.37
CA LEU A 79 25.22 -1.32 7.20
C LEU A 79 24.99 -2.83 7.00
N LEU A 80 25.15 -3.30 5.76
CA LEU A 80 24.87 -4.66 5.35
C LEU A 80 25.78 -5.06 4.18
N VAL A 81 25.99 -6.36 4.04
CA VAL A 81 26.72 -7.01 2.94
C VAL A 81 25.83 -8.11 2.37
#